data_AF-A0A661P597-F1
#
_entry.id   AF-A0A661P597-F1
#
_cell.length_a   1.000
_cell.length_b   1.000
_cell.length_c   1.000
_cell.angle_alpha   90.00
_cell.angle_beta   90.00
_cell.angle_gamma   90.00
#
_symmetry.space_group_name_H-M   'P 1'
#
loop_
_entity.id
_entity.type
_entity.pdbx_description
1 polymer ?
#
loop_
_entity_poly.entity_id
_entity_poly.type
_entity_poly.pdbx_seq_one_letter_code
_entity_poly.pdbx_strand_id
1 'polypeptide(L)'
;MLMKLDHVAIYGVPALAGAITALALLGPGSEQVVVGARIRGVLATGANRCAVRVHTVAHRAEVYHSMALGSVRREIEHDGAVIGSWEGATQKGGLAEAVAKLGQPLTGSTTLRLSSDGRALAEATVTVPPPLAIHGPPAPAVQTGQLPITVLVPRGFTVPPFAERLVVSTVVPPTQPTPGPAPDKDQAPNRPAPSSEKGGGPVQTPEVEPPPLLATSAEGAEVRQIGRPIRQHCDSAGCRYQWQLEVTVTAPTAQLDLEVRTADGKISAWRGALPVQPGRMWLDPKATTHGELSVQAATPKEEAYVSLVGPTGRLWGGRAPLNADERGFSSGTLGLPELPSGPLMVLLSSDASEPMDTTVAWPLRPELGSVEARPLALLADGMPALIAQEQDRRSKARRPAYGLVLTAGLFELLFLWRRGRMTRSRLRSHLRKASLTPAGAKLDHATVEAVAKGTPLLWLMLMSGGLALAFAILALVAAFA
;
A
#
# COMPACT_ATOMS: atom_id res chain seq x y z
N MET A 1 -53.49 -36.77 37.61
CA MET A 1 -52.41 -35.75 37.51
C MET A 1 -51.32 -36.10 36.49
N LEU A 2 -51.05 -37.39 36.20
CA LEU A 2 -50.04 -37.82 35.20
C LEU A 2 -50.29 -37.40 33.74
N MET A 3 -51.54 -37.08 33.34
CA MET A 3 -51.88 -36.74 31.95
C MET A 3 -51.34 -35.36 31.48
N LYS A 4 -50.97 -34.47 32.41
CA LYS A 4 -50.39 -33.15 32.08
C LYS A 4 -48.89 -33.20 31.75
N LEU A 5 -48.17 -34.22 32.23
CA LEU A 5 -46.73 -34.38 31.96
C LEU A 5 -46.44 -34.80 30.51
N ASP A 6 -47.32 -35.58 29.90
CA ASP A 6 -47.13 -36.06 28.53
C ASP A 6 -47.16 -34.92 27.49
N HIS A 7 -48.01 -33.91 27.67
CA HIS A 7 -48.09 -32.77 26.74
C HIS A 7 -46.87 -31.85 26.86
N VAL A 8 -46.39 -31.61 28.09
CA VAL A 8 -45.19 -30.79 28.32
C VAL A 8 -43.95 -31.46 27.73
N ALA A 9 -43.83 -32.79 27.83
CA ALA A 9 -42.71 -33.52 27.25
C ALA A 9 -42.69 -33.47 25.71
N ILE A 10 -43.86 -33.53 25.06
CA ILE A 10 -43.95 -33.57 23.59
C ILE A 10 -43.69 -32.20 22.96
N TYR A 11 -44.21 -31.13 23.56
CA TYR A 11 -44.13 -29.80 22.95
C TYR A 11 -43.08 -28.90 23.60
N GLY A 12 -42.83 -29.06 24.91
CA GLY A 12 -41.91 -28.21 25.66
C GLY A 12 -40.45 -28.50 25.35
N VAL A 13 -40.06 -29.78 25.21
CA VAL A 13 -38.66 -30.16 24.96
C VAL A 13 -38.18 -29.70 23.58
N PRO A 14 -38.91 -29.93 22.46
CA PRO A 14 -38.49 -29.43 21.16
C PRO A 14 -38.45 -27.90 21.06
N ALA A 15 -39.44 -27.22 21.64
CA ALA A 15 -39.49 -25.76 21.65
C ALA A 15 -38.31 -25.15 22.43
N LEU A 16 -37.97 -25.71 23.59
CA LEU A 16 -36.82 -25.28 24.39
C LEU A 16 -35.49 -25.56 23.66
N ALA A 17 -35.35 -26.73 23.05
CA ALA A 17 -34.17 -27.08 22.25
C ALA A 17 -34.00 -26.13 21.06
N GLY A 18 -35.09 -25.82 20.34
CA GLY A 18 -35.10 -24.84 19.25
C GLY A 18 -34.71 -23.44 19.73
N ALA A 19 -35.26 -22.98 20.85
CA ALA A 19 -34.93 -21.68 21.43
C ALA A 19 -33.45 -21.57 21.85
N ILE A 20 -32.90 -22.61 22.50
CA ILE A 20 -31.47 -22.66 22.88
C ILE A 20 -30.57 -22.68 21.64
N THR A 21 -30.97 -23.42 20.60
CA THR A 21 -30.23 -23.49 19.33
C THR A 21 -30.22 -22.14 18.63
N ALA A 22 -31.37 -21.48 18.54
CA ALA A 22 -31.48 -20.14 17.99
C ALA A 22 -30.64 -19.14 18.79
N LEU A 23 -30.68 -19.19 20.13
CA LEU A 23 -29.87 -18.33 20.98
C LEU A 23 -28.37 -18.56 20.78
N ALA A 24 -27.94 -19.82 20.59
CA ALA A 24 -26.53 -20.13 20.36
C ALA A 24 -26.06 -19.68 18.97
N LEU A 25 -26.87 -19.86 17.92
CA LEU A 25 -26.53 -19.50 16.55
C LEU A 25 -26.63 -17.99 16.29
N LEU A 26 -27.67 -17.34 16.84
CA LEU A 26 -27.91 -15.90 16.68
C LEU A 26 -27.22 -15.05 17.76
N GLY A 27 -26.79 -15.66 18.86
CA GLY A 27 -26.07 -15.00 19.94
C GLY A 27 -24.55 -15.21 19.82
N PRO A 28 -23.88 -15.86 20.79
CA PRO A 28 -22.42 -15.93 20.81
C PRO A 28 -21.82 -16.71 19.63
N GLY A 29 -22.57 -17.59 18.95
CA GLY A 29 -22.10 -18.31 17.76
C GLY A 29 -22.28 -17.52 16.45
N SER A 30 -22.88 -16.33 16.49
CA SER A 30 -23.07 -15.50 15.32
C SER A 30 -21.75 -14.93 14.83
N GLU A 31 -21.70 -14.68 13.53
CA GLU A 31 -20.58 -13.98 12.90
C GLU A 31 -20.47 -12.54 13.44
N GLN A 32 -19.37 -12.27 14.16
CA GLN A 32 -19.00 -10.92 14.52
C GLN A 32 -18.07 -10.32 13.47
N VAL A 33 -18.18 -9.00 13.30
CA VAL A 33 -17.23 -8.23 12.50
C VAL A 33 -15.88 -8.29 13.19
N VAL A 34 -14.88 -8.78 12.48
CA VAL A 34 -13.49 -8.81 12.96
C VAL A 34 -12.80 -7.55 12.49
N VAL A 35 -12.35 -6.72 13.42
CA VAL A 35 -11.58 -5.51 13.11
C VAL A 35 -10.13 -5.75 13.43
N GLY A 36 -9.26 -5.57 12.44
CA GLY A 36 -7.81 -5.63 12.59
C GLY A 36 -7.13 -4.50 11.83
N ALA A 37 -5.81 -4.58 11.70
CA ALA A 37 -5.06 -3.61 10.91
C ALA A 37 -3.89 -4.23 10.15
N ARG A 38 -3.48 -3.51 9.11
CA ARG A 38 -2.25 -3.73 8.36
C ARG A 38 -1.32 -2.56 8.56
N ILE A 39 -0.07 -2.84 8.90
CA ILE A 39 0.97 -1.83 9.11
C ILE A 39 1.95 -1.92 7.95
N ARG A 40 2.15 -0.82 7.22
CA ARG A 40 3.13 -0.72 6.14
C ARG A 40 4.15 0.38 6.42
N GLY A 41 5.41 0.16 6.06
CA GLY A 41 6.46 1.16 6.32
C GLY A 41 7.81 0.80 5.71
N VAL A 42 8.77 1.71 5.85
CA VAL A 42 10.19 1.46 5.56
C VAL A 42 10.98 1.74 6.84
N LEU A 43 11.41 0.67 7.51
CA LEU A 43 12.34 0.74 8.63
C LEU A 43 13.76 0.64 8.10
N ALA A 44 14.71 1.27 8.79
CA ALA A 44 16.12 1.09 8.52
C ALA A 44 16.95 1.32 9.80
N THR A 45 18.10 0.66 9.89
CA THR A 45 19.01 0.83 11.02
C THR A 45 19.44 2.29 11.16
N GLY A 46 19.47 2.80 12.39
CA GLY A 46 19.81 4.20 12.68
C GLY A 46 18.63 5.18 12.56
N ALA A 47 17.43 4.70 12.25
CA ALA A 47 16.23 5.53 12.27
C ALA A 47 15.93 6.08 13.67
N ASN A 48 15.79 7.41 13.79
CA ASN A 48 15.33 8.09 15.02
C ASN A 48 13.85 8.48 14.97
N ARG A 49 13.18 8.16 13.87
CA ARG A 49 11.75 8.34 13.66
C ARG A 49 11.22 7.08 12.98
N CYS A 50 10.00 6.71 13.32
CA CYS A 50 9.29 5.62 12.66
C CYS A 50 7.95 6.13 12.13
N ALA A 51 7.88 6.28 10.80
CA ALA A 51 6.66 6.58 10.08
C ALA A 51 6.10 5.29 9.46
N VAL A 52 4.86 4.93 9.81
CA VAL A 52 4.15 3.78 9.22
C VAL A 52 2.76 4.20 8.79
N ARG A 53 2.27 3.59 7.73
CA ARG A 53 0.88 3.66 7.31
C ARG A 53 0.12 2.55 8.02
N VAL A 54 -0.95 2.93 8.69
CA VAL A 54 -1.89 2.03 9.33
C VAL A 54 -3.13 1.97 8.46
N HIS A 55 -3.56 0.76 8.10
CA HIS A 55 -4.81 0.50 7.40
C HIS A 55 -5.69 -0.41 8.25
N THR A 56 -6.74 0.16 8.85
CA THR A 56 -7.73 -0.55 9.65
C THR A 56 -8.80 -1.16 8.76
N VAL A 57 -8.98 -2.47 8.91
CA VAL A 57 -9.83 -3.28 8.04
C VAL A 57 -10.80 -4.07 8.91
N ALA A 58 -12.05 -4.09 8.49
CA ALA A 58 -13.10 -4.94 9.03
C ALA A 58 -13.32 -6.12 8.08
N HIS A 59 -13.52 -7.32 8.63
CA HIS A 59 -13.86 -8.52 7.89
C HIS A 59 -15.19 -9.09 8.38
N ARG A 60 -16.09 -9.38 7.45
CA ARG A 60 -17.35 -10.06 7.69
C ARG A 60 -17.74 -10.84 6.44
N ALA A 61 -18.08 -12.13 6.59
CA ALA A 61 -18.56 -12.96 5.49
C ALA A 61 -17.64 -12.91 4.25
N GLU A 62 -16.34 -13.08 4.46
CA GLU A 62 -15.29 -13.09 3.41
C GLU A 62 -15.02 -11.75 2.72
N VAL A 63 -15.74 -10.68 3.09
CA VAL A 63 -15.53 -9.35 2.52
C VAL A 63 -14.72 -8.49 3.48
N TYR A 64 -13.67 -7.85 2.93
CA TYR A 64 -12.86 -6.87 3.62
C TYR A 64 -13.35 -5.47 3.29
N HIS A 65 -13.52 -4.63 4.32
CA HIS A 65 -13.88 -3.23 4.17
C HIS A 65 -12.98 -2.36 5.03
N SER A 66 -12.55 -1.22 4.49
CA SER A 66 -11.88 -0.21 5.30
C SER A 66 -12.81 0.36 6.36
N MET A 67 -12.33 0.52 7.60
CA MET A 67 -13.12 1.04 8.71
C MET A 67 -12.36 2.12 9.47
N ALA A 68 -12.98 3.27 9.71
CA ALA A 68 -12.40 4.32 10.54
C ALA A 68 -12.49 3.96 12.03
N LEU A 69 -11.44 4.23 12.80
CA LEU A 69 -11.36 4.03 14.25
C LEU A 69 -11.01 5.35 14.95
N GLY A 70 -11.73 5.63 16.04
CA GLY A 70 -11.62 6.91 16.77
C GLY A 70 -10.35 7.06 17.61
N SER A 71 -9.78 5.97 18.11
CA SER A 71 -8.49 5.97 18.80
C SER A 71 -7.71 4.69 18.47
N VAL A 72 -6.49 4.87 17.99
CA VAL A 72 -5.54 3.82 17.68
C VAL A 72 -4.20 4.22 18.29
N ARG A 73 -3.64 3.31 19.06
CA ARG A 73 -2.33 3.46 19.70
C ARG A 73 -1.35 2.49 19.06
N ARG A 74 -0.23 3.04 18.58
CA ARG A 74 0.93 2.29 18.10
C ARG A 74 2.04 2.36 19.13
N GLU A 75 2.64 1.23 19.43
CA GLU A 75 3.82 1.10 20.26
C GLU A 75 4.93 0.41 19.47
N ILE A 76 6.15 0.89 19.67
CA ILE A 76 7.36 0.37 19.05
C ILE A 76 8.24 -0.08 20.19
N GLU A 77 8.47 -1.38 20.27
CA GLU A 77 9.26 -2.03 21.30
C GLU A 77 10.56 -2.56 20.71
N HIS A 78 11.66 -2.28 21.38
CA HIS A 78 12.98 -2.79 21.03
C HIS A 78 13.63 -3.33 22.30
N ASP A 79 14.07 -4.59 22.25
CA ASP A 79 14.65 -5.32 23.38
C ASP A 79 13.81 -5.25 24.68
N GLY A 80 12.49 -5.41 24.57
CA GLY A 80 11.59 -5.41 25.73
C GLY A 80 11.13 -4.02 26.20
N ALA A 81 11.69 -2.94 25.64
CA ALA A 81 11.38 -1.57 26.05
C ALA A 81 10.63 -0.80 24.96
N VAL A 82 9.56 -0.08 25.34
CA VAL A 82 8.84 0.80 24.42
C VAL A 82 9.70 2.04 24.13
N ILE A 83 10.22 2.11 22.91
CA ILE A 83 11.11 3.19 22.46
C ILE A 83 10.36 4.30 21.73
N GLY A 84 9.10 4.10 21.38
CA GLY A 84 8.27 5.12 20.76
C GLY A 84 6.81 4.74 20.73
N SER A 85 5.95 5.73 20.85
CA SER A 85 4.50 5.57 20.76
C SER A 85 3.87 6.64 19.89
N TRP A 86 2.71 6.32 19.35
CA TRP A 86 1.85 7.25 18.62
C TRP A 86 0.40 6.93 18.97
N GLU A 87 -0.43 7.96 19.12
CA GLU A 87 -1.86 7.83 19.34
C GLU A 87 -2.58 8.78 18.38
N GLY A 88 -3.66 8.30 17.77
CA GLY A 88 -4.47 9.09 16.86
C GLY A 88 -5.66 8.31 16.31
N ALA A 89 -6.40 8.88 15.38
CA ALA A 89 -7.55 8.25 14.74
C ALA A 89 -7.21 7.80 13.31
N THR A 90 -7.90 6.78 12.80
CA THR A 90 -7.91 6.52 11.35
C THR A 90 -9.02 7.31 10.66
N GLN A 91 -8.71 7.81 9.48
CA GLN A 91 -9.59 8.67 8.69
C GLN A 91 -10.69 7.85 8.00
N LYS A 92 -11.60 8.54 7.29
CA LYS A 92 -12.53 7.90 6.35
C LYS A 92 -11.72 7.06 5.35
N GLY A 93 -12.04 5.77 5.22
CA GLY A 93 -11.20 4.82 4.48
C GLY A 93 -10.20 4.04 5.34
N GLY A 94 -10.24 4.20 6.67
CA GLY A 94 -9.49 3.37 7.61
C GLY A 94 -7.99 3.59 7.58
N LEU A 95 -7.52 4.77 7.16
CA LEU A 95 -6.09 5.03 7.00
C LEU A 95 -5.59 6.05 8.03
N ALA A 96 -4.40 5.80 8.57
CA ALA A 96 -3.66 6.78 9.36
C ALA A 96 -2.17 6.72 8.99
N GLU A 97 -1.51 7.88 9.04
CA GLU A 97 -0.06 7.98 8.96
C GLU A 97 0.47 8.20 10.38
N ALA A 98 1.02 7.15 10.97
CA ALA A 98 1.51 7.15 12.34
C ALA A 98 3.02 7.46 12.35
N VAL A 99 3.37 8.62 12.89
CA VAL A 99 4.77 9.07 13.01
C VAL A 99 5.12 9.19 14.49
N ALA A 100 6.20 8.53 14.92
CA ALA A 100 6.71 8.65 16.28
C ALA A 100 8.19 8.99 16.24
N LYS A 101 8.60 9.89 17.14
CA LYS A 101 9.99 10.07 17.50
C LYS A 101 10.40 8.89 18.39
N LEU A 102 11.56 8.32 18.12
CA LEU A 102 12.10 7.22 18.91
C LEU A 102 13.04 7.77 19.98
N GLY A 103 13.00 7.18 21.17
CA GLY A 103 13.92 7.47 22.27
C GLY A 103 15.34 6.98 21.99
N GLN A 104 15.49 5.99 21.10
CA GLN A 104 16.78 5.49 20.63
C GLN A 104 16.71 5.06 19.16
N PRO A 105 17.84 5.02 18.43
CA PRO A 105 17.88 4.58 17.04
C PRO A 105 17.45 3.10 16.89
N LEU A 106 16.73 2.77 15.81
CA LEU A 106 16.38 1.38 15.52
C LEU A 106 17.63 0.55 15.18
N THR A 107 17.72 -0.64 15.78
CA THR A 107 18.69 -1.69 15.42
C THR A 107 18.00 -3.06 15.53
N GLY A 108 18.64 -4.10 14.99
CA GLY A 108 18.23 -5.50 15.24
C GLY A 108 16.76 -5.82 14.99
N SER A 109 16.11 -6.40 15.99
CA SER A 109 14.71 -6.82 15.93
C SER A 109 13.81 -5.82 16.68
N THR A 110 12.68 -5.45 16.10
CA THR A 110 11.74 -4.48 16.70
C THR A 110 10.32 -5.02 16.62
N THR A 111 9.59 -5.00 17.73
CA THR A 111 8.17 -5.37 17.77
C THR A 111 7.31 -4.14 17.55
N LEU A 112 6.42 -4.22 16.57
CA LEU A 112 5.40 -3.21 16.29
C LEU A 112 4.06 -3.73 16.80
N ARG A 113 3.44 -2.98 17.70
CA ARG A 113 2.10 -3.28 18.22
C ARG A 113 1.15 -2.15 17.91
N LEU A 114 -0.02 -2.50 17.40
CA LEU A 114 -1.12 -1.57 17.18
C LEU A 114 -2.34 -2.04 17.96
N SER A 115 -2.98 -1.12 18.66
CA SER A 115 -4.16 -1.41 19.49
C SER A 115 -5.22 -0.32 19.39
N SER A 116 -6.47 -0.67 19.68
CA SER A 116 -7.61 0.23 19.83
C SER A 116 -8.38 -0.23 21.07
N ASP A 117 -8.67 0.68 21.99
CA ASP A 117 -9.42 0.39 23.22
C ASP A 117 -8.85 -0.81 24.02
N GLY A 118 -7.52 -0.90 24.07
CA GLY A 118 -6.79 -1.98 24.75
C GLY A 118 -6.75 -3.33 24.00
N ARG A 119 -7.47 -3.47 22.89
CA ARG A 119 -7.42 -4.66 22.02
C ARG A 119 -6.32 -4.53 20.98
N ALA A 120 -5.46 -5.55 20.86
CA ALA A 120 -4.47 -5.61 19.79
C ALA A 120 -5.16 -5.80 18.43
N LEU A 121 -4.84 -4.93 17.47
CA LEU A 121 -5.30 -4.97 16.09
C LEU A 121 -4.29 -5.62 15.15
N ALA A 122 -2.99 -5.46 15.45
CA ALA A 122 -1.89 -6.06 14.73
C ALA A 122 -0.64 -6.08 15.63
N GLU A 123 0.16 -7.13 15.52
CA GLU A 123 1.43 -7.27 16.24
C GLU A 123 2.40 -8.06 15.38
N ALA A 124 3.63 -7.58 15.22
CA ALA A 124 4.67 -8.31 14.52
C ALA A 124 6.06 -7.89 14.99
N THR A 125 6.98 -8.86 15.01
CA THR A 125 8.39 -8.62 15.21
C THR A 125 9.07 -8.54 13.84
N VAL A 126 9.76 -7.43 13.58
CA VAL A 126 10.38 -7.11 12.30
C VAL A 126 11.88 -6.95 12.46
N THR A 127 12.65 -7.63 11.62
CA THR A 127 14.10 -7.40 11.50
C THR A 127 14.35 -6.12 10.72
N VAL A 128 15.04 -5.18 11.35
CA VAL A 128 15.35 -3.86 10.76
C VAL A 128 16.47 -4.03 9.70
N PRO A 129 16.22 -3.66 8.43
CA PRO A 129 17.22 -3.81 7.38
C PRO A 129 18.31 -2.72 7.48
N PRO A 130 19.46 -2.88 6.81
CA PRO A 130 20.51 -1.86 6.78
C PRO A 130 20.01 -0.54 6.17
N PRO A 131 20.74 0.57 6.40
CA PRO A 131 20.43 1.88 5.84
C PRO A 131 20.22 1.83 4.32
N LEU A 132 19.44 2.80 3.81
CA LEU A 132 19.23 2.92 2.37
C LEU A 132 20.51 3.41 1.70
N ALA A 133 20.84 2.82 0.55
CA ALA A 133 21.96 3.24 -0.26
C ALA A 133 21.68 4.64 -0.87
N ILE A 134 22.72 5.46 -0.92
CA ILE A 134 22.70 6.74 -1.62
C ILE A 134 23.40 6.51 -2.96
N HIS A 135 22.68 6.67 -4.06
CA HIS A 135 23.23 6.58 -5.40
C HIS A 135 23.61 7.97 -5.89
N GLY A 136 24.76 8.03 -6.56
CA GLY A 136 25.16 9.20 -7.35
C GLY A 136 24.23 9.42 -8.53
N PRO A 137 24.33 10.58 -9.21
CA PRO A 137 23.53 10.87 -10.39
C PRO A 137 23.74 9.79 -11.48
N PRO A 138 22.71 9.49 -12.30
CA PRO A 138 22.81 8.48 -13.34
C PRO A 138 23.93 8.80 -14.35
N ALA A 139 24.60 7.76 -14.85
CA ALA A 139 25.68 7.88 -15.82
C ALA A 139 25.18 8.47 -17.17
N PRO A 140 25.99 9.26 -17.88
CA PRO A 140 25.58 9.92 -19.12
C PRO A 140 25.33 8.93 -20.26
N ALA A 141 24.37 9.28 -21.14
CA ALA A 141 24.00 8.57 -22.36
C ALA A 141 25.01 8.74 -23.51
N VAL A 142 24.73 8.09 -24.66
CA VAL A 142 25.60 8.07 -25.85
C VAL A 142 25.90 9.49 -26.36
N GLN A 143 27.18 9.81 -26.44
CA GLN A 143 27.67 11.12 -26.88
C GLN A 143 28.50 10.96 -28.14
N THR A 144 28.35 11.85 -29.12
CA THR A 144 29.15 11.82 -30.35
C THR A 144 29.66 13.23 -30.66
N GLY A 145 30.98 13.41 -30.69
CA GLY A 145 31.60 14.70 -30.99
C GLY A 145 32.85 14.98 -30.17
N GLN A 146 33.38 16.18 -30.35
CA GLN A 146 34.63 16.64 -29.73
C GLN A 146 34.43 17.29 -28.35
N LEU A 147 33.20 17.69 -28.01
CA LEU A 147 32.85 18.36 -26.76
C LEU A 147 31.98 17.45 -25.89
N PRO A 148 32.29 17.26 -24.60
CA PRO A 148 31.42 16.55 -23.66
C PRO A 148 30.07 17.28 -23.53
N ILE A 149 28.97 16.60 -23.86
CA ILE A 149 27.61 17.10 -23.60
C ILE A 149 27.01 16.24 -22.50
N THR A 150 26.62 16.87 -21.40
CA THR A 150 25.93 16.22 -20.29
C THR A 150 24.51 16.75 -20.22
N VAL A 151 23.55 15.84 -20.23
CA VAL A 151 22.13 16.14 -20.02
C VAL A 151 21.72 15.58 -18.67
N LEU A 152 21.40 16.47 -17.74
CA LEU A 152 20.88 16.11 -16.44
C LEU A 152 19.37 16.33 -16.45
N VAL A 153 18.63 15.24 -16.24
CA VAL A 153 17.22 15.29 -15.81
C VAL A 153 17.27 15.32 -14.28
N PRO A 154 17.08 16.48 -13.61
CA PRO A 154 17.31 16.59 -12.16
C PRO A 154 16.48 15.60 -11.34
N ARG A 155 15.33 15.20 -11.89
CA ARG A 155 14.38 14.27 -11.27
C ARG A 155 14.47 12.84 -11.81
N GLY A 156 15.32 12.60 -12.81
CA GLY A 156 15.58 11.29 -13.41
C GLY A 156 14.54 10.80 -14.43
N PHE A 157 13.38 11.44 -14.54
CA PHE A 157 12.31 11.14 -15.51
C PHE A 157 11.42 12.35 -15.77
N THR A 158 10.50 12.20 -16.72
CA THR A 158 9.52 13.17 -17.22
C THR A 158 8.13 12.55 -17.14
N VAL A 159 7.10 13.36 -16.86
CA VAL A 159 5.72 12.90 -16.71
C VAL A 159 4.80 13.77 -17.58
N PRO A 160 4.22 13.25 -18.67
CA PRO A 160 3.30 14.03 -19.48
C PRO A 160 1.98 14.29 -18.72
N PRO A 161 1.33 15.46 -18.91
CA PRO A 161 1.72 16.59 -19.78
C PRO A 161 2.49 17.69 -19.02
N PHE A 162 3.19 17.35 -17.94
CA PHE A 162 3.85 18.34 -17.08
C PHE A 162 5.24 18.70 -17.60
N ALA A 163 5.57 19.98 -17.55
CA ALA A 163 6.88 20.48 -17.95
C ALA A 163 7.97 20.05 -16.95
N GLU A 164 9.09 19.58 -17.48
CA GLU A 164 10.31 19.22 -16.76
C GLU A 164 11.44 20.19 -17.06
N ARG A 165 12.30 20.48 -16.09
CA ARG A 165 13.51 21.28 -16.33
C ARG A 165 14.71 20.38 -16.54
N LEU A 166 15.35 20.47 -17.71
CA LEU A 166 16.61 19.80 -18.00
C LEU A 166 17.77 20.78 -17.85
N VAL A 167 18.90 20.28 -17.37
CA VAL A 167 20.16 21.00 -17.34
C VAL A 167 21.09 20.39 -18.37
N VAL A 168 21.46 21.18 -19.37
CA VAL A 168 22.44 20.79 -20.38
C VAL A 168 23.74 21.50 -20.06
N SER A 169 24.86 20.78 -20.03
CA SER A 169 26.18 21.40 -19.85
C SER A 169 27.22 20.85 -20.79
N THR A 170 28.16 21.70 -21.18
CA THR A 170 29.33 21.31 -21.97
C THR A 170 30.58 22.06 -21.48
N VAL A 171 31.75 21.51 -21.77
CA VAL A 171 33.04 22.18 -21.52
C VAL A 171 33.64 22.55 -22.86
N VAL A 172 33.82 23.85 -23.09
CA VAL A 172 34.46 24.38 -24.29
C VAL A 172 35.93 24.64 -23.98
N PRO A 173 36.87 23.91 -24.62
CA PRO A 173 38.29 24.12 -24.40
C PRO A 173 38.70 25.54 -24.80
N PRO A 174 39.74 26.11 -24.15
CA PRO A 174 40.18 27.45 -24.48
C PRO A 174 40.62 27.49 -25.94
N THR A 175 40.13 28.46 -26.69
CA THR A 175 40.53 28.66 -28.08
C THR A 175 42.01 28.98 -28.08
N GLN A 176 42.84 28.07 -28.61
CA GLN A 176 44.26 28.34 -28.75
C GLN A 176 44.38 29.60 -29.62
N PRO A 177 45.10 30.63 -29.15
CA PRO A 177 45.33 31.81 -29.98
C PRO A 177 45.95 31.30 -31.27
N THR A 178 45.27 31.52 -32.40
CA THR A 178 45.81 31.20 -33.71
C THR A 178 47.18 31.85 -33.73
N PRO A 179 48.28 31.11 -33.96
CA PRO A 179 49.60 31.69 -33.95
C PRO A 179 49.55 32.90 -34.88
N GLY A 180 49.71 34.09 -34.30
CA GLY A 180 49.80 35.30 -35.10
C GLY A 180 50.87 35.06 -36.17
N PRO A 181 50.75 35.66 -37.36
CA PRO A 181 51.76 35.54 -38.39
C PRO A 181 53.12 35.73 -37.72
N ALA A 182 53.98 34.71 -37.82
CA ALA A 182 55.26 34.72 -37.13
C ALA A 182 55.92 36.08 -37.45
N PRO A 183 56.35 36.84 -36.43
CA PRO A 183 56.91 38.16 -36.65
C PRO A 183 58.00 38.02 -37.71
N ASP A 184 57.83 38.77 -38.78
CA ASP A 184 58.68 38.72 -39.97
C ASP A 184 60.13 38.90 -39.52
N LYS A 185 60.92 37.82 -39.60
CA LYS A 185 62.28 37.76 -39.03
C LYS A 185 63.24 38.76 -39.70
N ASP A 186 62.82 39.39 -40.80
CA ASP A 186 63.61 40.35 -41.55
C ASP A 186 63.42 41.82 -41.11
N GLN A 187 62.55 42.12 -40.13
CA GLN A 187 62.52 43.44 -39.50
C GLN A 187 63.43 43.49 -38.26
N ALA A 188 64.74 43.58 -38.51
CA ALA A 188 65.70 44.02 -37.49
C ALA A 188 65.57 45.54 -37.25
N PRO A 189 65.17 46.01 -36.06
CA PRO A 189 65.18 47.43 -35.75
C PRO A 189 66.49 47.78 -35.07
N ASN A 190 67.40 48.39 -35.84
CA ASN A 190 68.45 49.25 -35.30
C ASN A 190 67.79 50.53 -34.74
N ARG A 191 67.08 50.45 -33.62
CA ARG A 191 66.47 51.62 -32.98
C ARG A 191 66.91 51.71 -31.50
N PRO A 192 67.60 52.80 -31.11
CA PRO A 192 68.07 52.99 -29.75
C PRO A 192 66.92 53.15 -28.76
N ALA A 193 67.14 52.63 -27.55
CA ALA A 193 66.18 52.56 -26.46
C ALA A 193 65.66 53.95 -26.03
N PRO A 194 64.34 54.21 -26.08
CA PRO A 194 63.77 55.34 -25.39
C PRO A 194 63.54 55.01 -23.90
N SER A 195 63.78 56.03 -23.11
CA SER A 195 63.65 56.13 -21.67
C SER A 195 62.31 55.65 -21.12
N SER A 196 62.40 55.06 -19.93
CA SER A 196 61.34 54.60 -19.04
C SER A 196 60.29 55.67 -18.74
N GLU A 197 59.22 55.73 -19.53
CA GLU A 197 58.00 56.43 -19.17
C GLU A 197 56.94 55.40 -18.79
N LYS A 198 56.52 55.41 -17.50
CA LYS A 198 55.45 54.57 -16.94
C LYS A 198 54.10 55.00 -17.54
N GLY A 199 53.86 54.67 -18.80
CA GLY A 199 52.56 54.79 -19.44
C GLY A 199 51.69 53.60 -19.07
N GLY A 200 50.66 53.83 -18.26
CA GLY A 200 49.56 52.87 -18.07
C GLY A 200 48.81 52.70 -19.39
N GLY A 201 49.27 51.75 -20.21
CA GLY A 201 48.56 51.36 -21.43
C GLY A 201 47.16 50.88 -21.08
N PRO A 202 46.16 51.15 -21.96
CA PRO A 202 44.80 50.69 -21.73
C PRO A 202 44.83 49.18 -21.50
N VAL A 203 44.34 48.75 -20.34
CA VAL A 203 44.13 47.34 -20.04
C VAL A 203 43.19 46.83 -21.13
N GLN A 204 43.76 46.10 -22.10
CA GLN A 204 42.97 45.40 -23.11
C GLN A 204 42.07 44.45 -22.33
N THR A 205 40.81 44.81 -22.22
CA THR A 205 39.81 43.93 -21.61
C THR A 205 39.73 42.75 -22.57
N PRO A 206 40.06 41.53 -22.14
CA PRO A 206 40.08 40.38 -23.03
C PRO A 206 38.72 40.30 -23.73
N GLU A 207 38.75 40.27 -25.05
CA GLU A 207 37.56 40.20 -25.88
C GLU A 207 36.76 38.97 -25.44
N VAL A 208 35.53 39.20 -24.97
CA VAL A 208 34.70 38.15 -24.40
C VAL A 208 34.23 37.27 -25.55
N GLU A 209 34.83 36.09 -25.66
CA GLU A 209 34.45 35.09 -26.65
C GLU A 209 32.93 34.83 -26.61
N PRO A 210 32.23 34.83 -27.76
CA PRO A 210 30.80 34.62 -27.78
C PRO A 210 30.44 33.24 -27.24
N PRO A 211 29.35 33.10 -26.47
CA PRO A 211 28.96 31.81 -25.91
C PRO A 211 28.60 30.83 -27.04
N PRO A 212 28.83 29.52 -26.84
CA PRO A 212 28.40 28.50 -27.78
C PRO A 212 26.89 28.57 -28.02
N LEU A 213 26.48 28.27 -29.25
CA LEU A 213 25.08 28.16 -29.64
C LEU A 213 24.58 26.75 -29.35
N LEU A 214 23.42 26.64 -28.72
CA LEU A 214 22.71 25.38 -28.51
C LEU A 214 21.51 25.35 -29.46
N ALA A 215 21.47 24.36 -30.35
CA ALA A 215 20.27 24.01 -31.10
C ALA A 215 19.62 22.79 -30.46
N THR A 216 18.29 22.81 -30.36
CA THR A 216 17.51 21.73 -29.75
C THR A 216 16.41 21.29 -30.69
N SER A 217 16.24 19.99 -30.87
CA SER A 217 15.10 19.36 -31.52
C SER A 217 14.60 18.21 -30.67
N ALA A 218 13.30 17.94 -30.69
CA ALA A 218 12.75 16.80 -29.98
C ALA A 218 11.63 16.13 -30.76
N GLU A 219 11.59 14.81 -30.68
CA GLU A 219 10.48 13.99 -31.14
C GLU A 219 9.67 13.55 -29.93
N GLY A 220 8.34 13.74 -29.96
CA GLY A 220 7.45 13.39 -28.86
C GLY A 220 7.54 14.30 -27.62
N ALA A 221 8.19 15.47 -27.74
CA ALA A 221 8.23 16.49 -26.70
C ALA A 221 8.34 17.90 -27.29
N GLU A 222 7.84 18.89 -26.56
CA GLU A 222 8.06 20.31 -26.82
C GLU A 222 9.21 20.81 -25.95
N VAL A 223 10.16 21.54 -26.55
CA VAL A 223 11.36 22.04 -25.85
C VAL A 223 11.42 23.56 -25.93
N ARG A 224 11.64 24.21 -24.79
CA ARG A 224 11.81 25.66 -24.69
C ARG A 224 13.05 25.98 -23.88
N GLN A 225 13.99 26.72 -24.46
CA GLN A 225 15.15 27.20 -23.71
C GLN A 225 14.74 28.28 -22.71
N ILE A 226 15.17 28.15 -21.46
CA ILE A 226 14.96 29.13 -20.39
C ILE A 226 16.24 29.97 -20.23
N GLY A 227 16.17 31.23 -20.62
CA GLY A 227 17.25 32.20 -20.41
C GLY A 227 18.47 32.02 -21.33
N ARG A 228 19.53 32.77 -20.99
CA ARG A 228 20.83 32.72 -21.71
C ARG A 228 21.75 31.66 -21.08
N PRO A 229 22.72 31.12 -21.83
CA PRO A 229 23.72 30.21 -21.26
C PRO A 229 24.47 30.86 -20.11
N ILE A 230 24.67 30.10 -19.04
CA ILE A 230 25.45 30.49 -17.88
C ILE A 230 26.88 29.97 -18.08
N ARG A 231 27.86 30.88 -18.12
CA ARG A 231 29.28 30.55 -18.12
C ARG A 231 29.72 30.31 -16.68
N GLN A 232 30.20 29.11 -16.38
CA GLN A 232 30.67 28.69 -15.06
C GLN A 232 32.09 28.14 -15.15
N HIS A 233 32.86 28.26 -14.07
CA HIS A 233 34.15 27.58 -13.85
C HIS A 233 35.04 27.55 -15.11
N CYS A 234 35.74 28.65 -15.39
CA CYS A 234 36.78 28.69 -16.40
C CYS A 234 38.13 28.35 -15.77
N ASP A 235 38.78 27.32 -16.29
CA ASP A 235 40.12 26.90 -15.90
C ASP A 235 41.00 26.66 -17.15
N SER A 236 42.16 26.04 -16.96
CA SER A 236 43.06 25.71 -18.07
C SER A 236 42.49 24.66 -19.04
N ALA A 237 41.49 23.88 -18.63
CA ALA A 237 40.84 22.88 -19.47
C ALA A 237 39.69 23.48 -20.31
N GLY A 238 39.15 24.63 -19.90
CA GLY A 238 38.14 25.37 -20.66
C GLY A 238 37.13 26.09 -19.79
N CYS A 239 36.05 26.54 -20.41
CA CYS A 239 34.91 27.12 -19.72
C CYS A 239 33.70 26.18 -19.80
N ARG A 240 33.05 25.96 -18.66
CA ARG A 240 31.77 25.24 -18.63
C ARG A 240 30.64 26.18 -19.03
N TYR A 241 29.82 25.75 -19.97
CA TYR A 241 28.57 26.43 -20.31
C TYR A 241 27.39 25.56 -19.91
N GLN A 242 26.36 26.19 -19.34
CA GLN A 242 25.15 25.53 -18.87
C GLN A 242 23.90 26.20 -19.47
N TRP A 243 22.98 25.40 -19.99
CA TRP A 243 21.65 25.80 -20.44
C TRP A 243 20.58 25.15 -19.57
N GLN A 244 19.45 25.84 -19.43
CA GLN A 244 18.24 25.29 -18.84
C GLN A 244 17.20 25.13 -19.95
N LEU A 245 16.66 23.92 -20.09
CA LEU A 245 15.57 23.63 -21.02
C LEU A 245 14.32 23.30 -20.21
N GLU A 246 13.16 23.74 -20.67
CA GLU A 246 11.86 23.28 -20.24
C GLU A 246 11.34 22.31 -21.29
N VAL A 247 11.00 21.09 -20.88
CA VAL A 247 10.57 20.03 -21.78
C VAL A 247 9.22 19.48 -21.34
N THR A 248 8.24 19.55 -22.23
CA THR A 248 6.91 18.98 -22.03
C THR A 248 6.75 17.78 -22.93
N VAL A 249 6.70 16.59 -22.35
CA VAL A 249 6.53 15.36 -23.12
C VAL A 249 5.08 15.25 -23.59
N THR A 250 4.90 14.94 -24.88
CA THR A 250 3.59 14.84 -25.54
C THR A 250 3.28 13.43 -26.06
N ALA A 251 4.27 12.51 -26.03
CA ALA A 251 4.13 11.13 -26.45
C ALA A 251 4.65 10.13 -25.39
N PRO A 252 4.27 8.83 -25.44
CA PRO A 252 4.77 7.82 -24.49
C PRO A 252 6.29 7.59 -24.55
N THR A 253 6.91 7.96 -25.67
CA THR A 253 8.36 7.97 -25.88
C THR A 253 8.75 9.34 -26.40
N ALA A 254 9.84 9.89 -25.88
CA ALA A 254 10.38 11.15 -26.38
C ALA A 254 11.89 11.04 -26.58
N GLN A 255 12.39 11.67 -27.64
CA GLN A 255 13.81 11.74 -27.96
C GLN A 255 14.23 13.20 -28.03
N LEU A 256 15.37 13.52 -27.44
CA LEU A 256 15.95 14.85 -27.44
C LEU A 256 17.27 14.83 -28.22
N ASP A 257 17.35 15.72 -29.20
CA ASP A 257 18.54 15.98 -30.02
C ASP A 257 19.08 17.37 -29.65
N LEU A 258 20.36 17.41 -29.29
CA LEU A 258 21.07 18.63 -28.92
C LEU A 258 22.28 18.78 -29.83
N GLU A 259 22.48 19.97 -30.37
CA GLU A 259 23.70 20.34 -31.09
C GLU A 259 24.32 21.57 -30.43
N VAL A 260 25.57 21.46 -30.01
CA VAL A 260 26.37 22.59 -29.51
C VAL A 260 27.37 22.99 -30.57
N ARG A 261 27.37 24.28 -30.93
CA ARG A 261 28.32 24.89 -31.87
C ARG A 261 29.11 26.01 -31.22
N THR A 262 30.42 25.90 -31.24
CA THR A 262 31.35 26.91 -30.70
C THR A 262 31.70 27.97 -31.76
N ALA A 263 32.32 29.07 -31.31
CA ALA A 263 32.72 30.17 -32.19
C ALA A 263 33.76 29.76 -33.25
N ASP A 264 34.63 28.81 -32.93
CA ASP A 264 35.61 28.20 -33.84
C ASP A 264 35.01 27.13 -34.78
N GLY A 265 33.68 26.96 -34.77
CA GLY A 265 32.97 26.06 -35.67
C GLY A 265 32.98 24.59 -35.27
N LYS A 266 33.51 24.22 -34.09
CA LYS A 266 33.37 22.84 -33.60
C LYS A 266 31.92 22.55 -33.28
N ILE A 267 31.48 21.36 -33.66
CA ILE A 267 30.12 20.87 -33.46
C ILE A 267 30.19 19.61 -32.62
N SER A 268 29.28 19.49 -31.65
CA SER A 268 29.04 18.23 -30.94
C SER A 268 27.56 18.00 -30.80
N ALA A 269 27.15 16.74 -30.95
CA ALA A 269 25.76 16.36 -30.90
C ALA A 269 25.53 15.36 -29.77
N TRP A 270 24.37 15.47 -29.14
CA TRP A 270 23.88 14.51 -28.18
C TRP A 270 22.47 14.09 -28.60
N ARG A 271 22.22 12.79 -28.56
CA ARG A 271 20.93 12.19 -28.89
C ARG A 271 20.59 11.16 -27.84
N GLY A 272 19.46 11.36 -27.15
CA GLY A 272 19.05 10.46 -26.08
C GLY A 272 17.54 10.39 -25.91
N ALA A 273 17.06 9.22 -25.50
CA ALA A 273 15.68 9.06 -25.09
C ALA A 273 15.46 9.76 -23.75
N LEU A 274 14.35 10.49 -23.63
CA LEU A 274 13.90 11.01 -22.35
C LEU A 274 13.25 9.89 -21.54
N PRO A 275 13.54 9.78 -20.24
CA PRO A 275 12.88 8.81 -19.38
C PRO A 275 11.41 9.24 -19.16
N VAL A 276 10.46 8.68 -19.88
CA VAL A 276 9.03 9.03 -19.80
C VAL A 276 8.28 8.06 -18.89
N GLN A 277 7.46 8.59 -17.96
CA GLN A 277 6.55 7.80 -17.12
C GLN A 277 5.10 8.28 -17.29
N PRO A 278 4.31 7.67 -18.20
CA PRO A 278 2.94 8.11 -18.46
C PRO A 278 2.00 7.81 -17.29
N GLY A 279 0.98 8.66 -17.10
CA GLY A 279 -0.09 8.46 -16.11
C GLY A 279 0.31 8.60 -14.64
N ARG A 280 1.57 8.97 -14.37
CA ARG A 280 2.09 9.18 -13.03
C ARG A 280 1.67 10.52 -12.44
N MET A 281 1.70 10.59 -11.12
CA MET A 281 1.59 11.86 -10.42
C MET A 281 2.90 12.63 -10.51
N TRP A 282 2.75 13.94 -10.65
CA TRP A 282 3.82 14.90 -10.75
C TRP A 282 3.90 15.75 -9.48
N LEU A 283 5.12 16.09 -9.08
CA LEU A 283 5.38 17.00 -7.97
C LEU A 283 5.78 18.37 -8.51
N ASP A 284 5.12 19.44 -8.09
CA ASP A 284 5.55 20.80 -8.46
C ASP A 284 6.84 21.16 -7.71
N PRO A 285 7.96 21.38 -8.42
CA PRO A 285 9.23 21.70 -7.78
C PRO A 285 9.17 23.04 -7.04
N LYS A 286 8.32 23.99 -7.46
CA LYS A 286 8.24 25.32 -6.83
C LYS A 286 7.53 25.29 -5.47
N ALA A 287 6.65 24.33 -5.23
CA ALA A 287 5.93 24.27 -3.95
C ALA A 287 6.88 23.94 -2.79
N THR A 288 7.91 23.14 -3.06
CA THR A 288 8.85 22.63 -2.04
C THR A 288 9.62 23.74 -1.32
N THR A 289 9.87 24.87 -1.99
CA THR A 289 10.54 26.02 -1.39
C THR A 289 9.68 26.79 -0.38
N HIS A 290 8.37 26.55 -0.38
CA HIS A 290 7.41 27.18 0.54
C HIS A 290 7.01 26.27 1.71
N GLY A 291 7.67 25.10 1.88
CA GLY A 291 7.29 24.14 2.91
C GLY A 291 6.02 23.36 2.58
N GLU A 292 5.63 23.32 1.30
CA GLU A 292 4.48 22.57 0.81
C GLU A 292 4.88 21.61 -0.31
N LEU A 293 4.16 20.51 -0.46
CA LEU A 293 4.19 19.67 -1.65
C LEU A 293 2.93 19.94 -2.45
N SER A 294 3.08 20.34 -3.72
CA SER A 294 1.97 20.38 -4.66
C SER A 294 2.07 19.16 -5.56
N VAL A 295 1.01 18.36 -5.55
CA VAL A 295 0.89 17.12 -6.33
C VAL A 295 -0.14 17.34 -7.42
N GLN A 296 0.18 16.88 -8.63
CA GLN A 296 -0.72 16.93 -9.78
C GLN A 296 -0.82 15.55 -10.42
N ALA A 297 -1.98 15.21 -10.95
CA ALA A 297 -2.24 13.95 -11.65
C ALA A 297 -2.88 14.24 -13.01
N ALA A 298 -2.41 13.56 -14.04
CA ALA A 298 -2.93 13.66 -15.41
C ALA A 298 -4.34 13.06 -15.57
N THR A 299 -4.78 12.26 -14.60
CA THR A 299 -6.10 11.62 -14.59
C THR A 299 -6.85 11.99 -13.31
N PRO A 300 -8.19 11.94 -13.32
CA PRO A 300 -8.99 12.14 -12.12
C PRO A 300 -8.57 11.21 -10.98
N LYS A 301 -8.14 11.80 -9.87
CA LYS A 301 -7.75 11.13 -8.63
C LYS A 301 -8.32 11.92 -7.47
N GLU A 302 -8.83 11.23 -6.46
CA GLU A 302 -9.38 11.89 -5.26
C GLU A 302 -8.27 12.23 -4.24
N GLU A 303 -7.20 11.44 -4.23
CA GLU A 303 -6.17 11.52 -3.18
C GLU A 303 -4.79 11.14 -3.74
N ALA A 304 -3.74 11.73 -3.16
CA ALA A 304 -2.37 11.29 -3.31
C ALA A 304 -1.77 10.94 -1.96
N TYR A 305 -1.11 9.80 -1.90
CA TYR A 305 -0.41 9.31 -0.74
C TYR A 305 1.07 9.65 -0.84
N VAL A 306 1.57 10.41 0.13
CA VAL A 306 2.91 10.97 0.13
C VAL A 306 3.74 10.31 1.23
N SER A 307 4.97 9.91 0.91
CA SER A 307 5.95 9.46 1.91
C SER A 307 7.27 10.18 1.73
N LEU A 308 7.81 10.72 2.81
CA LEU A 308 9.15 11.28 2.83
C LEU A 308 10.13 10.21 3.33
N VAL A 309 11.16 9.92 2.54
CA VAL A 309 12.16 8.89 2.82
C VAL A 309 13.55 9.52 2.80
N GLY A 310 14.34 9.23 3.83
CA GLY A 310 15.76 9.58 3.90
C GLY A 310 16.63 8.34 4.08
N PRO A 311 17.96 8.48 4.25
CA PRO A 311 18.87 7.33 4.36
C PRO A 311 18.53 6.36 5.51
N THR A 312 17.93 6.89 6.58
CA THR A 312 17.51 6.13 7.76
C THR A 312 16.06 5.64 7.69
N GLY A 313 15.46 5.57 6.49
CA GLY A 313 14.10 5.05 6.29
C GLY A 313 13.02 6.12 6.15
N ARG A 314 11.76 5.75 6.40
CA ARG A 314 10.60 6.64 6.23
C ARG A 314 10.52 7.63 7.39
N LEU A 315 10.58 8.91 7.06
CA LEU A 315 10.62 10.03 8.02
C LEU A 315 9.24 10.59 8.31
N TRP A 316 8.35 10.56 7.31
CA TRP A 316 7.02 11.12 7.38
C TRP A 316 6.10 10.52 6.30
N GLY A 317 4.79 10.62 6.52
CA GLY A 317 3.76 10.27 5.57
C GLY A 317 2.57 11.21 5.68
N GLY A 318 1.86 11.42 4.58
CA GLY A 318 0.67 12.25 4.54
C GLY A 318 -0.22 11.93 3.35
N ARG A 319 -1.39 12.55 3.34
CA ARG A 319 -2.41 12.39 2.30
C ARG A 319 -2.81 13.77 1.78
N ALA A 320 -2.60 14.00 0.50
CA ALA A 320 -3.03 15.21 -0.19
C ALA A 320 -4.40 14.93 -0.83
N PRO A 321 -5.50 15.58 -0.41
CA PRO A 321 -6.73 15.53 -1.17
C PRO A 321 -6.50 16.22 -2.52
N LEU A 322 -6.93 15.59 -3.60
CA LEU A 322 -6.80 16.11 -4.95
C LEU A 322 -8.17 16.54 -5.47
N ASN A 323 -8.22 17.71 -6.10
CA ASN A 323 -9.42 18.23 -6.73
C ASN A 323 -9.20 18.29 -8.24
N ALA A 324 -10.16 17.75 -8.99
CA ALA A 324 -10.16 17.83 -10.44
C ALA A 324 -10.44 19.27 -10.90
N ASP A 325 -9.65 19.76 -11.85
CA ASP A 325 -9.88 21.02 -12.55
C ASP A 325 -10.79 20.82 -13.78
N GLU A 326 -11.18 21.92 -14.42
CA GLU A 326 -12.04 21.89 -15.62
C GLU A 326 -11.42 21.15 -16.82
N ARG A 327 -10.10 20.92 -16.79
CA ARG A 327 -9.35 20.22 -17.84
C ARG A 327 -9.18 18.73 -17.53
N GLY A 328 -9.67 18.25 -16.40
CA GLY A 328 -9.58 16.86 -15.95
C GLY A 328 -8.29 16.51 -15.20
N PHE A 329 -7.42 17.49 -14.92
CA PHE A 329 -6.24 17.30 -14.06
C PHE A 329 -6.65 17.33 -12.60
N SER A 330 -6.09 16.47 -11.77
CA SER A 330 -6.32 16.54 -10.31
C SER A 330 -5.12 17.16 -9.62
N SER A 331 -5.33 18.13 -8.74
CA SER A 331 -4.26 18.81 -8.01
C SER A 331 -4.58 18.99 -6.54
N GLY A 332 -3.55 18.99 -5.71
CA GLY A 332 -3.69 19.21 -4.27
C GLY A 332 -2.37 19.56 -3.64
N THR A 333 -2.45 20.20 -2.47
CA THR A 333 -1.27 20.59 -1.69
C THR A 333 -1.23 19.88 -0.34
N LEU A 334 -0.03 19.75 0.20
CA LEU A 334 0.20 19.11 1.47
C LEU A 334 1.37 19.78 2.19
N GLY A 335 1.13 20.27 3.40
CA GLY A 335 2.17 20.85 4.24
C GLY A 335 3.27 19.84 4.57
N LEU A 336 4.52 20.25 4.45
CA LEU A 336 5.68 19.43 4.83
C LEU A 336 6.02 19.63 6.31
N PRO A 337 6.47 18.57 7.01
CA PRO A 337 7.11 18.75 8.29
C PRO A 337 8.46 19.45 8.11
N GLU A 338 9.05 19.91 9.21
CA GLU A 338 10.45 20.33 9.22
C GLU A 338 11.35 19.20 8.69
N LEU A 339 12.06 19.50 7.60
CA LEU A 339 12.86 18.53 6.86
C LEU A 339 14.27 18.44 7.45
N PRO A 340 14.79 17.24 7.74
CA PRO A 340 16.17 17.09 8.19
C PRO A 340 17.15 17.51 7.10
N SER A 341 18.40 17.81 7.46
CA SER A 341 19.48 17.97 6.49
C SER A 341 19.81 16.64 5.81
N GLY A 342 20.32 16.69 4.57
CA GLY A 342 20.69 15.51 3.79
C GLY A 342 19.74 15.16 2.63
N PRO A 343 20.02 14.06 1.91
CA PRO A 343 19.25 13.62 0.75
C PRO A 343 17.87 13.10 1.19
N LEU A 344 16.85 13.50 0.43
CA LEU A 344 15.46 13.19 0.70
C LEU A 344 14.76 12.80 -0.60
N MET A 345 13.91 11.78 -0.50
CA MET A 345 13.04 11.30 -1.56
C MET A 345 11.58 11.44 -1.14
N VAL A 346 10.73 11.85 -2.06
CA VAL A 346 9.28 11.84 -1.92
C VAL A 346 8.74 10.68 -2.74
N LEU A 347 8.04 9.75 -2.10
CA LEU A 347 7.29 8.70 -2.77
C LEU A 347 5.83 9.14 -2.89
N LEU A 348 5.29 9.11 -4.10
CA LEU A 348 3.89 9.41 -4.41
C LEU A 348 3.18 8.15 -4.91
N SER A 349 2.00 7.84 -4.38
CA SER A 349 1.13 6.76 -4.86
C SER A 349 -0.33 7.17 -4.83
N SER A 350 -1.14 6.65 -5.76
CA SER A 350 -2.55 7.04 -5.90
C SER A 350 -3.49 6.16 -5.08
N ASP A 351 -2.99 5.03 -4.59
CA ASP A 351 -3.71 4.11 -3.73
C ASP A 351 -2.89 3.82 -2.46
N ALA A 352 -3.59 3.76 -1.34
CA ALA A 352 -2.99 3.49 -0.03
C ALA A 352 -2.27 2.14 0.05
N SER A 353 -2.71 1.19 -0.78
CA SER A 353 -2.26 -0.19 -0.86
C SER A 353 -1.42 -0.51 -2.10
N GLU A 354 -1.29 0.44 -3.03
CA GLU A 354 -0.81 0.20 -4.39
C GLU A 354 0.59 -0.45 -4.39
N PRO A 355 0.82 -1.48 -5.22
CA PRO A 355 2.15 -2.04 -5.43
C PRO A 355 3.11 -1.01 -6.04
N MET A 356 4.42 -1.29 -5.95
CA MET A 356 5.50 -0.37 -6.36
C MET A 356 5.37 0.19 -7.76
N ASP A 357 4.76 -0.58 -8.66
CA ASP A 357 4.75 -0.30 -10.08
C ASP A 357 3.97 0.97 -10.42
N THR A 358 3.24 1.57 -9.48
CA THR A 358 2.54 2.86 -9.63
C THR A 358 3.08 3.94 -8.69
N THR A 359 3.99 3.58 -7.78
CA THR A 359 4.70 4.52 -6.91
C THR A 359 5.77 5.27 -7.70
N VAL A 360 5.88 6.57 -7.47
CA VAL A 360 6.86 7.45 -8.11
C VAL A 360 7.78 8.01 -7.04
N ALA A 361 9.09 7.92 -7.26
CA ALA A 361 10.09 8.42 -6.33
C ALA A 361 10.75 9.70 -6.89
N TRP A 362 10.66 10.79 -6.13
CA TRP A 362 11.16 12.11 -6.53
C TRP A 362 12.26 12.58 -5.58
N PRO A 363 13.47 12.92 -6.07
CA PRO A 363 14.48 13.52 -5.22
C PRO A 363 14.08 14.96 -4.87
N LEU A 364 13.91 15.23 -3.58
CA LEU A 364 13.61 16.57 -3.08
C LEU A 364 14.84 17.47 -3.06
N ARG A 365 16.04 16.87 -2.96
CA ARG A 365 17.35 17.54 -2.97
C ARG A 365 18.36 16.76 -3.81
N PRO A 366 18.28 16.82 -5.15
CA PRO A 366 19.07 15.96 -6.04
C PRO A 366 20.58 16.20 -5.93
N GLU A 367 21.01 17.40 -5.55
CA GLU A 367 22.44 17.75 -5.38
C GLU A 367 23.11 16.98 -4.23
N LEU A 368 22.33 16.45 -3.28
CA LEU A 368 22.84 15.67 -2.13
C LEU A 368 22.86 14.16 -2.43
N GLY A 369 22.60 13.76 -3.67
CA GLY A 369 22.40 12.37 -4.08
C GLY A 369 20.95 11.91 -3.96
N SER A 370 20.66 10.75 -4.55
CA SER A 370 19.33 10.11 -4.47
C SER A 370 19.38 8.93 -3.51
N VAL A 371 18.36 8.79 -2.67
CA VAL A 371 18.19 7.59 -1.85
C VAL A 371 17.46 6.54 -2.68
N GLU A 372 17.92 5.29 -2.66
CA GLU A 372 17.20 4.20 -3.30
C GLU A 372 15.82 4.04 -2.66
N ALA A 373 14.77 4.24 -3.46
CA ALA A 373 13.41 4.12 -2.98
C ALA A 373 13.08 2.66 -2.67
N ARG A 374 12.95 2.32 -1.38
CA ARG A 374 12.36 1.05 -0.97
C ARG A 374 10.82 1.17 -0.89
N PRO A 375 10.09 0.12 -1.30
CA PRO A 375 8.64 0.06 -1.09
C PRO A 375 8.27 0.14 0.38
N LEU A 376 7.05 0.60 0.64
CA LEU A 376 6.40 0.35 1.92
C LEU A 376 6.13 -1.15 2.05
N ALA A 377 6.97 -1.85 2.81
CA ALA A 377 6.79 -3.26 3.10
C ALA A 377 5.61 -3.46 4.06
N LEU A 378 4.89 -4.59 3.92
CA LEU A 378 3.93 -5.03 4.93
C LEU A 378 4.69 -5.52 6.16
N LEU A 379 4.68 -4.72 7.21
CA LEU A 379 5.40 -4.97 8.46
C LEU A 379 4.59 -5.87 9.40
N ALA A 380 3.27 -5.69 9.42
CA ALA A 380 2.35 -6.49 10.23
C ALA A 380 0.99 -6.62 9.53
N ASP A 381 0.37 -7.80 9.60
CA ASP A 381 -1.04 -8.00 9.27
C ASP A 381 -1.71 -8.77 10.41
N GLY A 382 -2.59 -8.07 11.14
CA GLY A 382 -3.31 -8.68 12.26
C GLY A 382 -4.56 -9.48 11.84
N MET A 383 -5.01 -9.35 10.59
CA MET A 383 -6.26 -9.98 10.14
C MET A 383 -6.26 -11.50 10.25
N PRO A 384 -5.21 -12.23 9.80
CA PRO A 384 -5.22 -13.69 9.87
C PRO A 384 -5.40 -14.23 11.29
N ALA A 385 -4.68 -13.65 12.27
CA ALA A 385 -4.76 -14.07 13.66
C ALA A 385 -6.14 -13.76 14.28
N LEU A 386 -6.70 -12.59 13.98
CA LEU A 386 -8.01 -12.19 14.50
C LEU A 386 -9.16 -12.99 13.87
N ILE A 387 -9.05 -13.35 12.58
CA ILE A 387 -10.01 -14.24 11.91
C ILE A 387 -9.96 -15.64 12.54
N ALA A 388 -8.76 -16.18 12.77
CA ALA A 388 -8.60 -17.48 13.43
C ALA A 388 -9.18 -17.47 14.85
N GLN A 389 -8.97 -16.39 15.62
CA GLN A 389 -9.55 -16.22 16.95
C GLN A 389 -11.08 -16.18 16.90
N GLU A 390 -11.66 -15.49 15.93
CA GLU A 390 -13.11 -15.43 15.74
C GLU A 390 -13.69 -16.78 15.33
N GLN A 391 -13.02 -17.51 14.44
CA GLN A 391 -13.43 -18.87 14.06
C GLN A 391 -13.38 -19.82 15.27
N ASP A 392 -12.33 -19.74 16.09
CA ASP A 392 -12.22 -20.51 17.33
C ASP A 392 -13.36 -20.16 18.30
N ARG A 393 -13.63 -18.86 18.51
CA ARG A 393 -14.75 -18.37 19.34
C ARG A 393 -16.10 -18.93 18.86
N ARG A 394 -16.40 -18.81 17.56
CA ARG A 394 -17.62 -19.35 16.95
C ARG A 394 -17.72 -20.85 17.15
N SER A 395 -16.63 -21.58 16.88
CA SER A 395 -16.62 -23.04 17.02
C SER A 395 -16.90 -23.47 18.47
N LYS A 396 -16.28 -22.80 19.45
CA LYS A 396 -16.49 -23.06 20.88
C LYS A 396 -17.92 -22.73 21.32
N ALA A 397 -18.51 -21.66 20.79
CA ALA A 397 -19.90 -21.30 21.08
C ALA A 397 -20.92 -22.26 20.43
N ARG A 398 -20.65 -22.78 19.22
CA ARG A 398 -21.54 -23.69 18.48
C ARG A 398 -21.52 -25.13 19.01
N ARG A 399 -20.35 -25.63 19.47
CA ARG A 399 -20.19 -27.00 20.01
C ARG A 399 -21.21 -27.42 21.08
N PRO A 400 -21.46 -26.66 22.16
CA PRO A 400 -22.44 -27.07 23.17
C PRO A 400 -23.87 -27.05 22.63
N ALA A 401 -24.19 -26.14 21.71
CA ALA A 401 -25.50 -26.09 21.07
C ALA A 401 -25.76 -27.34 20.23
N TYR A 402 -24.77 -27.77 19.44
CA TYR A 402 -24.84 -29.04 18.72
C TYR A 402 -25.00 -30.23 19.66
N GLY A 403 -24.28 -30.25 20.78
CA GLY A 403 -24.46 -31.28 21.81
C GLY A 403 -25.88 -31.29 22.42
N LEU A 404 -26.45 -30.12 22.67
CA LEU A 404 -27.81 -29.99 23.22
C LEU A 404 -28.88 -30.43 22.21
N VAL A 405 -28.74 -30.05 20.93
CA VAL A 405 -29.63 -30.53 19.87
C VAL A 405 -29.55 -32.04 19.72
N LEU A 406 -28.33 -32.59 19.69
CA LEU A 406 -28.11 -34.04 19.58
C LEU A 406 -28.75 -34.79 20.76
N THR A 407 -28.54 -34.32 21.98
CA THR A 407 -29.12 -34.93 23.18
C THR A 407 -30.65 -34.80 23.20
N ALA A 408 -31.21 -33.64 22.85
CA ALA A 408 -32.66 -33.45 22.72
C ALA A 408 -33.27 -34.41 21.70
N GLY A 409 -32.64 -34.57 20.53
CA GLY A 409 -33.06 -35.54 19.51
C GLY A 409 -33.00 -36.99 20.00
N LEU A 410 -31.95 -37.36 20.72
CA LEU A 410 -31.83 -38.70 21.34
C LEU A 410 -32.93 -38.95 22.39
N PHE A 411 -33.24 -37.95 23.23
CA PHE A 411 -34.34 -38.05 24.18
C PHE A 411 -35.68 -38.21 23.47
N GLU A 412 -35.94 -37.42 22.43
CA GLU A 412 -37.18 -37.51 21.65
C GLU A 412 -37.35 -38.89 21.01
N LEU A 413 -36.29 -39.44 20.40
CA LEU A 413 -36.28 -40.82 19.88
C LEU A 413 -36.57 -41.85 20.98
N LEU A 414 -35.94 -41.72 22.15
CA LEU A 414 -36.16 -42.63 23.28
C LEU A 414 -37.59 -42.54 23.81
N PHE A 415 -38.16 -41.35 23.90
CA PHE A 415 -39.54 -41.11 24.29
C PHE A 415 -40.53 -41.72 23.30
N LEU A 416 -40.32 -41.49 22.00
CA LEU A 416 -41.16 -42.05 20.94
C LEU A 416 -41.08 -43.58 20.93
N TRP A 417 -39.89 -44.15 21.13
CA TRP A 417 -39.70 -45.59 21.24
C TRP A 417 -40.42 -46.19 22.47
N ARG A 418 -40.24 -45.58 23.65
CA ARG A 418 -40.90 -46.01 24.89
C ARG A 418 -42.42 -45.91 24.76
N ARG A 419 -42.93 -44.81 24.19
CA ARG A 419 -44.36 -44.61 23.94
C ARG A 419 -44.88 -45.65 22.95
N GLY A 420 -44.17 -45.91 21.86
CA GLY A 420 -44.51 -46.96 20.91
C GLY A 420 -44.64 -48.34 21.58
N ARG A 421 -43.71 -48.69 22.49
CA ARG A 421 -43.81 -49.92 23.30
C ARG A 421 -45.03 -49.94 24.21
N MET A 422 -45.32 -48.85 24.92
CA MET A 422 -46.49 -48.78 25.80
C MET A 422 -47.81 -48.88 25.03
N THR A 423 -47.94 -48.17 23.91
CA THR A 423 -49.15 -48.23 23.07
C THR A 423 -49.35 -49.63 22.51
N ARG A 424 -48.28 -50.31 22.07
CA ARG A 424 -48.34 -51.73 21.64
C ARG A 424 -48.78 -52.65 22.78
N SER A 425 -48.27 -52.46 23.99
CA SER A 425 -48.69 -53.24 25.17
C SER A 425 -50.16 -53.03 25.50
N ARG A 426 -50.64 -51.78 25.51
CA ARG A 426 -52.05 -51.45 25.72
C ARG A 426 -52.94 -52.04 24.63
N LEU A 427 -52.58 -51.88 23.36
CA LEU A 427 -53.31 -52.43 22.23
C LEU A 427 -53.43 -53.95 22.34
N ARG A 428 -52.32 -54.66 22.65
CA ARG A 428 -52.34 -56.11 22.92
C ARG A 428 -53.29 -56.48 24.05
N SER A 429 -53.30 -55.70 25.14
CA SER A 429 -54.21 -55.95 26.26
C SER A 429 -55.69 -55.76 25.89
N HIS A 430 -56.02 -54.75 25.07
CA HIS A 430 -57.39 -54.50 24.61
C HIS A 430 -57.84 -55.53 23.58
N LEU A 431 -56.98 -55.91 22.63
CA LEU A 431 -57.29 -56.96 21.65
C LEU A 431 -57.49 -58.32 22.35
N ARG A 432 -56.67 -58.65 23.35
CA ARG A 432 -56.83 -59.87 24.15
C ARG A 432 -58.11 -59.86 24.98
N LYS A 433 -58.56 -58.70 25.47
CA LYS A 433 -59.85 -58.56 26.15
C LYS A 433 -61.02 -58.68 25.18
N ALA A 434 -60.92 -58.06 24.01
CA ALA A 434 -61.96 -58.09 22.98
C ALA A 434 -62.13 -59.48 22.34
N SER A 435 -61.05 -60.26 22.21
CA SER A 435 -61.11 -61.64 21.72
C SER A 435 -61.77 -62.62 22.71
N LEU A 436 -61.96 -62.22 23.97
CA LEU A 436 -62.62 -63.02 25.01
C LEU A 436 -64.12 -62.70 25.15
N THR A 437 -64.64 -61.72 24.41
CA THR A 437 -66.07 -61.37 24.44
C THR A 437 -66.88 -62.32 23.53
N PRO A 438 -67.93 -63.00 24.03
CA PRO A 438 -68.62 -64.10 23.35
C PRO A 438 -69.54 -63.71 22.17
N ALA A 439 -69.66 -62.42 21.84
CA ALA A 439 -70.55 -61.93 20.80
C ALA A 439 -69.81 -61.70 19.46
N GLY A 440 -69.69 -62.76 18.64
CA GLY A 440 -69.94 -62.62 17.20
C GLY A 440 -68.78 -62.68 16.19
N ALA A 441 -67.51 -62.58 16.56
CA ALA A 441 -66.43 -62.83 15.60
C ALA A 441 -65.19 -63.40 16.30
N LYS A 442 -64.91 -64.69 16.07
CA LYS A 442 -63.60 -65.28 16.42
C LYS A 442 -62.55 -64.64 15.52
N LEU A 443 -62.01 -63.48 15.91
CA LEU A 443 -60.79 -62.98 15.30
C LEU A 443 -59.70 -64.02 15.53
N ASP A 444 -59.15 -64.55 14.43
CA ASP A 444 -58.09 -65.54 14.49
C ASP A 444 -56.89 -64.96 15.26
N HIS A 445 -56.41 -65.75 16.22
CA HIS A 445 -55.34 -65.37 17.13
C HIS A 445 -54.08 -64.97 16.35
N ALA A 446 -53.86 -65.60 15.19
CA ALA A 446 -52.77 -65.30 14.28
C ALA A 446 -52.89 -63.90 13.64
N THR A 447 -54.09 -63.43 13.30
CA THR A 447 -54.30 -62.09 12.73
C THR A 447 -54.09 -61.01 13.77
N VAL A 448 -54.56 -61.23 15.01
CA VAL A 448 -54.30 -60.33 16.15
C VAL A 448 -52.80 -60.24 16.44
N GLU A 449 -52.07 -61.36 16.36
CA GLU A 449 -50.64 -61.38 16.56
C GLU A 449 -49.87 -60.70 15.40
N ALA A 450 -50.31 -60.88 14.16
CA ALA A 450 -49.72 -60.22 12.99
C ALA A 450 -49.89 -58.69 13.04
N VAL A 451 -51.08 -58.20 13.39
CA VAL A 451 -51.35 -56.76 13.57
C VAL A 451 -50.58 -56.21 14.77
N ALA A 452 -50.49 -56.95 15.88
CA ALA A 452 -49.71 -56.57 17.06
C ALA A 452 -48.18 -56.68 16.88
N LYS A 453 -47.72 -57.41 15.85
CA LYS A 453 -46.33 -57.46 15.37
C LYS A 453 -46.03 -56.38 14.33
N GLY A 454 -46.98 -55.48 14.05
CA GLY A 454 -46.88 -54.38 13.09
C GLY A 454 -45.44 -53.91 12.86
N THR A 455 -45.03 -53.97 11.60
CA THR A 455 -43.64 -54.08 11.16
C THR A 455 -42.75 -53.10 11.93
N PRO A 456 -41.89 -53.57 12.85
CA PRO A 456 -40.94 -52.71 13.55
C PRO A 456 -40.08 -51.92 12.55
N LEU A 457 -39.88 -52.49 11.36
CA LEU A 457 -39.24 -51.87 10.21
C LEU A 457 -39.85 -50.51 9.81
N LEU A 458 -41.18 -50.37 9.77
CA LEU A 458 -41.83 -49.14 9.31
C LEU A 458 -41.68 -48.00 10.32
N TRP A 459 -41.76 -48.32 11.62
CA TRP A 459 -41.45 -47.35 12.68
C TRP A 459 -39.96 -46.97 12.69
N LEU A 460 -39.08 -47.94 12.43
CA LEU A 460 -37.65 -47.70 12.37
C LEU A 460 -37.31 -46.81 11.16
N MET A 461 -37.97 -47.02 10.01
CA MET A 461 -37.86 -46.18 8.81
C MET A 461 -38.39 -44.76 9.03
N LEU A 462 -39.54 -44.60 9.70
CA LEU A 462 -40.06 -43.27 10.04
C LEU A 462 -39.15 -42.51 10.99
N MET A 463 -38.60 -43.20 12.00
CA MET A 463 -37.65 -42.59 12.93
C MET A 463 -36.33 -42.23 12.27
N SER A 464 -35.77 -43.14 11.46
CA SER A 464 -34.51 -42.88 10.76
C SER A 464 -34.69 -41.79 9.71
N GLY A 465 -35.82 -41.76 9.00
CA GLY A 465 -36.16 -40.71 8.04
C GLY A 465 -36.34 -39.34 8.70
N GLY A 466 -37.08 -39.28 9.82
CA GLY A 466 -37.24 -38.05 10.60
C GLY A 466 -35.92 -37.53 11.17
N LEU A 467 -35.09 -38.43 11.71
CA LEU A 467 -33.77 -38.09 12.21
C LEU A 467 -32.85 -37.60 11.08
N ALA A 468 -32.82 -38.30 9.94
CA ALA A 468 -32.03 -37.91 8.78
C ALA A 468 -32.47 -36.53 8.24
N LEU A 469 -33.77 -36.25 8.21
CA LEU A 469 -34.29 -34.95 7.81
C LEU A 469 -33.90 -33.85 8.81
N ALA A 470 -33.98 -34.12 10.12
CA ALA A 470 -33.54 -33.18 11.15
C ALA A 470 -32.04 -32.87 11.01
N PHE A 471 -31.20 -33.89 10.79
CA PHE A 471 -29.77 -33.70 10.51
C PHE A 471 -29.52 -32.97 9.20
N ALA A 472 -30.29 -33.24 8.15
CA ALA A 472 -30.16 -32.54 6.87
C ALA A 472 -30.53 -31.05 7.01
N ILE A 473 -31.59 -30.72 7.74
CA ILE A 473 -31.95 -29.33 8.04
C ILE A 473 -30.88 -28.67 8.90
N LEU A 474 -30.34 -29.36 9.91
CA LEU A 474 -29.27 -28.83 10.75
C LEU A 474 -27.99 -28.57 9.94
N ALA A 475 -27.63 -29.50 9.05
CA ALA A 475 -26.49 -29.37 8.15
C ALA A 475 -26.68 -28.24 7.14
N LEU A 476 -27.90 -28.09 6.61
CA LEU A 476 -28.25 -26.98 5.73
C LEU A 476 -28.12 -25.64 6.48
N VAL A 477 -28.69 -25.52 7.67
CA VAL A 477 -28.56 -24.30 8.50
C VAL A 477 -27.11 -24.02 8.84
N ALA A 478 -26.31 -25.03 9.16
CA ALA A 478 -24.88 -24.88 9.43
C ALA A 478 -24.04 -24.52 8.18
N ALA A 479 -24.50 -24.88 6.98
CA ALA A 479 -23.83 -24.55 5.73
C ALA A 479 -24.11 -23.10 5.27
N PHE A 480 -25.25 -22.53 5.67
CA PHE A 480 -25.68 -21.17 5.29
C PHE A 480 -25.59 -20.15 6.44
N ALA A 481 -25.09 -20.52 7.62
CA ALA A 481 -24.92 -19.66 8.80
C ALA A 481 -23.52 -19.75 9.43
#